data_AF-A0A7S3WIE7-F1
#
_entry.id   AF-A0A7S3WIE7-F1
#
_cell.length_a   1.000
_cell.length_b   1.000
_cell.length_c   1.000
_cell.angle_alpha   90.00
_cell.angle_beta   90.00
_cell.angle_gamma   90.00
#
_symmetry.space_group_name_H-M   'P 1'
#
loop_
_entity.id
_entity.type
_entity.pdbx_description
1 polymer ?
#
loop_
_entity_poly.entity_id
_entity_poly.type
_entity_poly.pdbx_seq_one_letter_code
_entity_poly.pdbx_strand_id
1 'polypeptide(L)'
;VLSGMELEHFLKTRIFEPLGMVDTGFTVPPEKHHRLASNWMRTGAKEGIGAVQTGNRNATGLVDISERTGEASYKEEKPGMYKAGGGGLVGTMRDYYRFCAMLLNGGELDGQRVVGSATLRWMTSNHLVRRGADGRLFQVDMRAMARPGYSEVSAPG
;
A
#
# COMPACT_ATOMS: atom_id res chain seq x y z
N VAL A 1 13.31 -5.25 12.54
CA VAL A 1 12.48 -6.34 11.96
C VAL A 1 12.81 -7.63 12.69
N LEU A 2 11.83 -8.46 13.09
CA LEU A 2 12.07 -9.71 13.86
C LEU A 2 13.00 -10.69 13.14
N SER A 3 13.08 -10.63 11.82
CA SER A 3 13.96 -11.47 11.00
C SER A 3 15.43 -11.05 11.01
N GLY A 4 15.77 -9.87 11.55
CA GLY A 4 17.11 -9.28 11.41
C GLY A 4 17.45 -8.77 9.99
N MET A 5 16.52 -8.90 9.03
CA MET A 5 16.69 -8.41 7.65
C MET A 5 16.13 -6.99 7.50
N GLU A 6 16.70 -6.21 6.59
CA GLU A 6 16.08 -5.00 6.06
C GLU A 6 14.71 -5.32 5.45
N LEU A 7 13.72 -4.44 5.63
CA LEU A 7 12.34 -4.67 5.20
C LEU A 7 12.24 -5.02 3.71
N GLU A 8 12.93 -4.25 2.87
CA GLU A 8 12.96 -4.48 1.42
C GLU A 8 13.54 -5.85 1.08
N HIS A 9 14.66 -6.22 1.68
CA HIS A 9 15.28 -7.52 1.44
C HIS A 9 14.37 -8.67 1.89
N PHE A 10 13.71 -8.50 3.04
CA PHE A 10 12.72 -9.47 3.51
C PHE A 10 11.55 -9.64 2.54
N LEU A 11 10.94 -8.54 2.09
CA LEU A 11 9.81 -8.59 1.15
C LEU A 11 10.21 -9.22 -0.18
N LYS A 12 11.38 -8.84 -0.71
CA LYS A 12 11.91 -9.41 -1.95
C LYS A 12 12.09 -10.93 -1.85
N THR A 13 12.83 -11.39 -0.85
CA THR A 13 13.20 -12.81 -0.72
C THR A 13 12.05 -13.69 -0.24
N ARG A 14 11.15 -13.18 0.59
CA ARG A 14 10.10 -14.01 1.22
C ARG A 14 8.76 -13.93 0.52
N ILE A 15 8.55 -12.93 -0.35
CA ILE A 15 7.26 -12.69 -1.00
C ILE A 15 7.43 -12.49 -2.50
N PHE A 16 8.21 -11.51 -2.94
CA PHE A 16 8.22 -11.12 -4.35
C PHE A 16 8.87 -12.17 -5.25
N GLU A 17 10.04 -12.69 -4.89
CA GLU A 17 10.75 -13.71 -5.65
C GLU A 17 9.97 -15.02 -5.73
N PRO A 18 9.47 -15.61 -4.61
CA PRO A 18 8.65 -16.84 -4.68
C PRO A 18 7.38 -16.67 -5.52
N LEU A 19 6.79 -15.47 -5.51
CA LEU A 19 5.61 -15.17 -6.29
C LEU A 19 5.93 -14.65 -7.68
N GLY A 20 7.19 -14.54 -8.12
CA GLY A 20 7.53 -14.01 -9.44
C GLY A 20 7.03 -12.57 -9.69
N MET A 21 6.98 -11.75 -8.63
CA MET A 21 6.60 -10.33 -8.69
C MET A 21 7.83 -9.48 -9.06
N VAL A 22 8.27 -9.59 -10.32
CA VAL A 22 9.56 -9.06 -10.82
C VAL A 22 9.61 -7.55 -11.00
N ASP A 23 8.48 -6.87 -10.87
CA ASP A 23 8.34 -5.42 -11.04
C ASP A 23 7.93 -4.72 -9.73
N THR A 24 7.82 -5.45 -8.62
CA THR A 24 7.42 -4.91 -7.33
C THR A 24 8.62 -4.59 -6.44
N GLY A 25 8.68 -3.36 -5.92
CA GLY A 25 9.76 -2.93 -5.05
C GLY A 25 9.56 -1.52 -4.52
N PHE A 26 10.57 -1.02 -3.80
CA PHE A 26 10.63 0.38 -3.36
C PHE A 26 11.34 1.28 -4.39
N THR A 27 11.92 0.73 -5.44
CA THR A 27 12.54 1.49 -6.52
C THR A 27 12.24 0.85 -7.87
N VAL A 28 12.36 1.65 -8.93
CA VAL A 28 12.23 1.24 -10.32
C VAL A 28 13.61 1.40 -10.97
N PRO A 29 14.18 0.31 -11.52
CA PRO A 29 15.43 0.34 -12.26
C PRO A 29 15.35 1.27 -13.50
N PRO A 30 16.45 1.93 -13.90
CA PRO A 30 16.51 2.84 -15.06
C PRO A 30 15.84 2.31 -16.33
N GLU A 31 16.08 1.06 -16.67
CA GLU A 31 15.57 0.41 -17.87
C GLU A 31 14.03 0.26 -17.88
N LYS A 32 13.38 0.36 -16.71
CA LYS A 32 11.92 0.26 -16.56
C LYS A 32 11.21 1.60 -16.38
N HIS A 33 11.95 2.72 -16.32
CA HIS A 33 11.36 4.06 -16.09
C HIS A 33 10.30 4.42 -17.12
N HIS A 34 10.47 3.99 -18.38
CA HIS A 34 9.52 4.23 -19.47
C HIS A 34 8.11 3.64 -19.25
N ARG A 35 7.94 2.71 -18.29
CA ARG A 35 6.64 2.12 -17.95
C ARG A 35 6.00 2.73 -16.69
N LEU A 36 6.70 3.65 -16.02
CA LEU A 36 6.20 4.27 -14.80
C LEU A 36 5.09 5.25 -15.17
N ALA A 37 3.89 5.05 -14.61
CA ALA A 37 2.75 5.88 -14.92
C ALA A 37 2.89 7.28 -14.30
N SER A 38 2.40 8.29 -15.02
CA SER A 38 2.29 9.65 -14.49
C SER A 38 1.33 9.69 -13.30
N ASN A 39 1.69 10.41 -12.26
CA ASN A 39 0.84 10.62 -11.10
C ASN A 39 0.12 11.97 -11.21
N TRP A 40 -1.21 11.96 -11.18
CA TRP A 40 -2.02 13.16 -11.33
C TRP A 40 -2.80 13.44 -10.05
N MET A 41 -2.88 14.71 -9.67
CA MET A 41 -3.64 15.13 -8.49
C MET A 41 -4.56 16.29 -8.84
N ARG A 42 -5.73 16.33 -8.19
CA ARG A 42 -6.67 17.43 -8.34
C ARG A 42 -6.05 18.74 -7.83
N THR A 43 -6.25 19.81 -8.59
CA THR A 43 -5.95 21.15 -8.09
C THR A 43 -6.86 21.51 -6.91
N GLY A 44 -6.27 22.20 -5.92
CA GLY A 44 -6.96 22.57 -4.68
C GLY A 44 -7.41 21.43 -3.78
N ALA A 45 -6.78 20.25 -3.87
CA ALA A 45 -6.97 19.18 -2.90
C ALA A 45 -6.61 19.67 -1.48
N LYS A 46 -7.43 19.31 -0.47
CA LYS A 46 -7.17 19.64 0.93
C LYS A 46 -5.89 18.96 1.41
N GLU A 47 -5.21 19.62 2.35
CA GLU A 47 -4.07 19.05 3.06
C GLU A 47 -4.49 17.76 3.78
N GLY A 48 -3.82 16.67 3.42
CA GLY A 48 -3.87 15.37 4.05
C GLY A 48 -2.45 14.80 4.12
N ILE A 49 -2.24 13.70 4.83
CA ILE A 49 -0.92 13.10 4.96
C ILE A 49 -0.42 12.71 3.57
N GLY A 50 0.63 13.38 3.08
CA GLY A 50 1.17 13.20 1.73
C GLY A 50 0.56 14.09 0.64
N ALA A 51 -0.28 15.08 1.00
CA ALA A 51 -0.80 16.04 0.04
C ALA A 51 0.35 16.90 -0.52
N VAL A 52 0.70 16.62 -1.76
CA VAL A 52 1.55 17.48 -2.57
C VAL A 52 0.80 18.80 -2.76
N GLN A 53 1.39 19.91 -2.34
CA GLN A 53 0.75 21.22 -2.51
C GLN A 53 0.60 21.52 -4.01
N THR A 54 -0.59 21.33 -4.58
CA THR A 54 -0.87 21.47 -6.03
C THR A 54 -1.08 22.92 -6.48
N GLY A 55 -0.59 23.89 -5.69
CA GLY A 55 -0.71 25.32 -5.99
C GLY A 55 -2.06 25.90 -5.56
N ASN A 56 -2.63 26.78 -6.38
CA ASN A 56 -3.81 27.58 -6.04
C ASN A 56 -4.99 26.68 -5.60
N ARG A 57 -5.49 26.90 -4.38
CA ARG A 57 -6.62 26.16 -3.80
C ARG A 57 -7.95 26.34 -4.54
N ASN A 58 -8.06 27.39 -5.36
CA ASN A 58 -9.23 27.71 -6.17
C ASN A 58 -9.10 27.25 -7.63
N ALA A 59 -7.97 26.64 -8.02
CA ALA A 59 -7.83 26.08 -9.35
C ALA A 59 -8.67 24.79 -9.48
N THR A 60 -9.20 24.57 -10.68
CA THR A 60 -9.96 23.38 -11.07
C THR A 60 -9.16 22.58 -12.10
N GLY A 61 -9.31 21.24 -12.14
CA GLY A 61 -8.56 20.36 -13.04
C GLY A 61 -7.54 19.44 -12.37
N LEU A 62 -6.64 18.88 -13.18
CA LEU A 62 -5.59 17.94 -12.78
C LEU A 62 -4.21 18.56 -13.01
N VAL A 63 -3.29 18.30 -12.10
CA VAL A 63 -1.87 18.66 -12.21
C VAL A 63 -1.03 17.40 -12.16
N ASP A 64 -0.08 17.29 -13.07
CA ASP A 64 0.93 16.25 -13.05
C ASP A 64 1.89 16.51 -11.87
N ILE A 65 1.99 15.53 -10.97
CA ILE A 65 2.85 15.54 -9.79
C ILE A 65 3.89 14.42 -9.85
N SER A 66 4.16 13.87 -11.04
CA SER A 66 5.12 12.78 -11.25
C SER A 66 6.53 13.14 -10.79
N GLU A 67 6.96 14.37 -11.04
CA GLU A 67 8.25 14.89 -10.54
C GLU A 67 8.30 15.09 -9.02
N ARG A 68 7.15 15.01 -8.33
CA ARG A 68 7.05 15.26 -6.88
C ARG A 68 6.76 14.00 -6.07
N THR A 69 6.14 12.99 -6.68
CA THR A 69 5.66 11.76 -6.01
C THR A 69 5.74 10.48 -6.84
N GLY A 70 5.88 10.60 -8.16
CA GLY A 70 5.93 9.47 -9.08
C GLY A 70 7.37 9.20 -9.51
N GLU A 71 7.67 9.47 -10.79
CA GLU A 71 9.00 9.33 -11.37
C GLU A 71 10.16 9.84 -10.50
N ALA A 72 10.05 10.97 -9.82
CA ALA A 72 11.19 11.44 -9.02
C ALA A 72 11.41 10.66 -7.73
N SER A 73 10.38 9.98 -7.22
CA SER A 73 10.41 9.31 -5.91
C SER A 73 10.83 7.85 -6.02
N TYR A 74 10.46 7.17 -7.11
CA TYR A 74 10.72 5.74 -7.27
C TYR A 74 12.00 5.41 -8.05
N LYS A 75 12.72 6.39 -8.63
CA LYS A 75 13.97 6.13 -9.35
C LYS A 75 15.07 5.72 -8.38
N GLU A 76 15.74 4.60 -8.64
CA GLU A 76 16.79 4.03 -7.77
C GLU A 76 17.93 5.01 -7.46
N GLU A 77 18.25 5.90 -8.41
CA GLU A 77 19.25 6.96 -8.29
C GLU A 77 18.90 8.03 -7.23
N LYS A 78 17.68 8.01 -6.68
CA LYS A 78 17.20 8.91 -5.61
C LYS A 78 16.80 8.10 -4.37
N PRO A 79 17.75 7.79 -3.46
CA PRO A 79 17.52 6.91 -2.31
C PRO A 79 16.64 7.52 -1.19
N GLY A 80 15.95 8.63 -1.43
CA GLY A 80 15.18 9.38 -0.43
C GLY A 80 13.79 8.81 -0.10
N MET A 81 13.43 7.63 -0.60
CA MET A 81 12.06 7.14 -0.48
C MET A 81 11.82 6.34 0.81
N TYR A 82 10.70 6.63 1.47
CA TYR A 82 10.27 5.95 2.70
C TYR A 82 9.97 4.48 2.44
N LYS A 83 10.89 3.59 2.84
CA LYS A 83 10.67 2.14 2.87
C LYS A 83 9.87 1.77 4.12
N ALA A 84 8.55 1.94 4.04
CA ALA A 84 7.66 1.73 5.18
C ALA A 84 6.70 0.57 4.95
N GLY A 85 6.25 -0.06 6.04
CA GLY A 85 5.22 -1.11 5.96
C GLY A 85 3.83 -0.59 5.55
N GLY A 86 3.57 0.71 5.73
CA GLY A 86 2.29 1.35 5.41
C GLY A 86 2.24 2.06 4.06
N GLY A 87 3.33 2.08 3.29
CA GLY A 87 3.39 2.76 1.99
C GLY A 87 4.79 2.79 1.39
N GLY A 88 4.88 3.07 0.08
CA GLY A 88 6.14 3.20 -0.66
C GLY A 88 6.44 2.07 -1.65
N LEU A 89 5.60 1.06 -1.79
CA LEU A 89 5.76 0.08 -2.87
C LEU A 89 5.19 0.61 -4.19
N VAL A 90 5.93 0.37 -5.26
CA VAL A 90 5.46 0.46 -6.65
C VAL A 90 5.50 -0.93 -7.26
N GLY A 91 4.58 -1.22 -8.18
CA GLY A 91 4.48 -2.50 -8.83
C GLY A 91 3.55 -2.46 -10.03
N THR A 92 3.25 -3.63 -10.58
CA THR A 92 2.32 -3.77 -11.70
C THR A 92 1.02 -4.44 -11.27
N MET A 93 -0.05 -4.26 -12.04
CA MET A 93 -1.29 -5.00 -11.86
C MET A 93 -1.07 -6.52 -11.89
N ARG A 94 -0.14 -7.00 -12.75
CA ARG A 94 0.18 -8.44 -12.84
C ARG A 94 0.80 -8.96 -11.55
N ASP A 95 1.77 -8.24 -10.99
CA ASP A 95 2.41 -8.63 -9.74
C ASP A 95 1.41 -8.62 -8.57
N TYR A 96 0.60 -7.58 -8.50
CA TYR A 96 -0.43 -7.47 -7.46
C TYR A 96 -1.48 -8.58 -7.59
N TYR A 97 -1.87 -8.94 -8.81
CA TYR A 97 -2.73 -10.09 -9.07
C TYR A 97 -2.11 -11.38 -8.54
N ARG A 98 -0.80 -11.61 -8.72
CA ARG A 98 -0.12 -12.81 -8.20
C ARG A 98 -0.14 -12.85 -6.67
N PHE A 99 0.05 -11.70 -6.01
CA PHE A 99 -0.15 -11.59 -4.56
C PHE A 99 -1.59 -11.94 -4.14
N CYS A 100 -2.60 -11.38 -4.81
CA CYS A 100 -4.00 -11.70 -4.54
C CYS A 100 -4.32 -13.18 -4.79
N ALA A 101 -3.82 -13.76 -5.88
CA ALA A 101 -4.03 -15.16 -6.21
C ALA A 101 -3.42 -16.09 -5.15
N MET A 102 -2.23 -15.76 -4.62
CA MET A 102 -1.63 -16.48 -3.48
C MET A 102 -2.55 -16.47 -2.25
N LEU A 103 -3.18 -15.33 -1.93
CA LEU A 103 -4.13 -15.24 -0.82
C LEU A 103 -5.39 -16.07 -1.08
N LEU A 104 -5.96 -15.99 -2.28
CA LEU A 104 -7.14 -16.77 -2.67
C LEU A 104 -6.89 -18.28 -2.62
N ASN A 105 -5.66 -18.70 -2.94
CA ASN A 105 -5.23 -20.09 -2.91
C ASN A 105 -4.72 -20.55 -1.53
N GLY A 106 -5.14 -19.88 -0.45
CA GLY A 106 -4.82 -20.34 0.91
C GLY A 106 -3.35 -20.17 1.31
N GLY A 107 -2.67 -19.19 0.71
CA GLY A 107 -1.30 -18.83 1.04
C GLY A 107 -0.21 -19.41 0.13
N GLU A 108 -0.59 -19.97 -1.02
CA GLU A 108 0.31 -20.65 -1.96
C GLU A 108 -0.03 -20.28 -3.41
N LEU A 109 0.98 -20.12 -4.26
CA LEU A 109 0.81 -19.95 -5.71
C LEU A 109 1.95 -20.65 -6.44
N ASP A 110 1.66 -21.33 -7.55
CA ASP A 110 2.66 -22.02 -8.39
C ASP A 110 3.59 -22.96 -7.58
N GLY A 111 3.04 -23.64 -6.56
CA GLY A 111 3.78 -24.53 -5.65
C GLY A 111 4.63 -23.82 -4.58
N GLN A 112 4.61 -22.49 -4.54
CA GLN A 112 5.36 -21.68 -3.57
C GLN A 112 4.45 -21.18 -2.44
N ARG A 113 4.70 -21.65 -1.21
CA ARG A 113 3.95 -21.26 -0.02
C ARG A 113 4.58 -20.06 0.66
N VAL A 114 3.85 -18.95 0.70
CA VAL A 114 4.25 -17.71 1.38
C VAL A 114 3.69 -17.64 2.80
N VAL A 115 2.46 -18.12 3.00
CA VAL A 115 1.80 -18.15 4.32
C VAL A 115 1.05 -19.46 4.52
N GLY A 116 1.05 -19.98 5.76
CA GLY A 116 0.27 -21.17 6.10
C GLY A 116 -1.23 -20.89 6.02
N SER A 117 -2.03 -21.82 5.51
CA SER A 117 -3.48 -21.59 5.35
C SER A 117 -4.19 -21.32 6.67
N ALA A 118 -3.76 -21.95 7.77
CA ALA A 118 -4.27 -21.68 9.11
C ALA A 118 -3.92 -20.27 9.59
N THR A 119 -2.67 -19.84 9.38
CA THR A 119 -2.21 -18.48 9.68
C THR A 119 -2.98 -17.44 8.86
N LEU A 120 -3.22 -17.72 7.58
CA LEU A 120 -3.99 -16.84 6.71
C LEU A 120 -5.44 -16.69 7.20
N ARG A 121 -6.12 -17.78 7.54
CA ARG A 121 -7.47 -17.71 8.13
C ARG A 121 -7.49 -16.93 9.44
N TRP A 122 -6.47 -17.11 10.28
CA TRP A 122 -6.37 -16.38 11.53
C TRP A 122 -6.15 -14.89 11.27
N MET A 123 -5.18 -14.49 10.44
CA MET A 123 -4.86 -13.08 10.21
C MET A 123 -6.00 -12.30 9.52
N THR A 124 -6.87 -12.98 8.77
CA THR A 124 -8.05 -12.37 8.11
C THR A 124 -9.34 -12.48 8.94
N SER A 125 -9.27 -13.03 10.15
CA SER A 125 -10.41 -13.03 11.08
C SER A 125 -10.65 -11.64 11.66
N ASN A 126 -11.84 -11.42 12.23
CA ASN A 126 -12.13 -10.16 12.90
C ASN A 126 -11.33 -10.01 14.21
N HIS A 127 -10.31 -9.16 14.18
CA HIS A 127 -9.48 -8.81 15.34
C HIS A 127 -9.90 -7.50 16.02
N LEU A 128 -10.97 -6.85 15.55
CA LEU A 128 -11.44 -5.60 16.12
C LEU A 128 -12.23 -5.88 17.40
N VAL A 129 -11.73 -5.33 18.51
CA VAL A 129 -12.38 -5.42 19.81
C VAL A 129 -12.59 -4.03 20.39
N ARG A 130 -13.72 -3.85 21.09
CA ARG A 130 -14.03 -2.63 21.85
C ARG A 130 -14.19 -2.97 23.32
N ARG A 131 -13.62 -2.15 24.19
CA ARG A 131 -13.83 -2.23 25.64
C ARG A 131 -15.13 -1.53 26.01
N GLY A 132 -16.04 -2.25 26.67
CA GLY A 132 -17.28 -1.73 27.23
C GLY A 132 -17.05 -0.91 28.49
N ALA A 133 -18.08 -0.17 28.93
CA ALA A 133 -18.05 0.61 30.17
C ALA A 133 -17.86 -0.28 31.43
N ASP A 134 -18.25 -1.54 31.34
CA ASP A 134 -18.03 -2.59 32.35
C ASP A 134 -16.62 -3.21 32.31
N GLY A 135 -15.75 -2.70 31.44
CA GLY A 135 -14.39 -3.20 31.26
C GLY A 135 -14.27 -4.47 30.40
N ARG A 136 -15.37 -5.08 29.94
CA ARG A 136 -15.31 -6.30 29.11
C ARG A 136 -14.97 -5.98 27.65
N LEU A 137 -14.31 -6.91 26.96
CA LEU A 137 -14.00 -6.79 25.53
C LEU A 137 -15.08 -7.48 24.70
N PHE A 138 -15.53 -6.80 23.65
CA PHE A 138 -16.51 -7.34 22.70
C PHE A 138 -15.96 -7.18 21.28
N GLN A 139 -16.12 -8.20 20.44
CA GLN A 139 -15.86 -8.07 19.01
C GLN A 139 -16.80 -7.02 18.42
N VAL A 140 -16.26 -6.18 17.55
CA VAL A 140 -17.03 -5.16 16.84
C VAL A 140 -16.71 -5.25 15.36
N ASP A 141 -17.64 -4.84 14.50
CA ASP A 141 -17.40 -4.78 13.07
C ASP A 141 -16.72 -3.45 12.68
N MET A 142 -16.24 -3.39 11.44
CA MET A 142 -15.68 -2.17 10.87
C MET A 142 -16.68 -0.99 10.90
N ARG A 143 -17.99 -1.26 10.77
CA ARG A 143 -19.02 -0.21 10.81
C ARG A 143 -19.11 0.46 12.18
N ALA A 144 -19.02 -0.32 13.24
CA ALA A 144 -19.03 0.16 14.62
C ALA A 144 -17.72 0.88 15.01
N MET A 145 -16.61 0.59 14.31
CA MET A 145 -15.33 1.29 14.47
C MET A 145 -15.17 2.49 13.53
N ALA A 146 -15.94 2.56 12.44
CA ALA A 146 -15.90 3.65 11.48
C ALA A 146 -16.34 4.95 12.15
N ARG A 147 -15.37 5.77 12.53
CA ARG A 147 -15.61 7.18 12.81
C ARG A 147 -15.51 7.92 11.47
N PRO A 148 -16.57 8.63 11.03
CA PRO A 148 -16.49 9.47 9.84
C PRO A 148 -15.55 10.64 10.14
N GLY A 149 -14.26 10.40 9.91
CA GLY A 149 -13.18 11.38 9.92
C GLY A 149 -12.21 11.17 8.76
N TYR A 150 -12.18 9.96 8.20
CA TYR A 150 -11.45 9.57 7.00
C TYR A 150 -12.40 8.80 6.08
N SER A 151 -13.32 9.52 5.45
CA SER A 151 -13.93 9.05 4.21
C SER A 151 -13.34 9.93 3.12
N GLU A 152 -12.71 9.34 2.11
CA GLU A 152 -12.29 10.04 0.89
C GLU A 152 -13.50 10.60 0.11
N VAL A 153 -14.72 10.35 0.59
CA VAL A 153 -15.99 10.72 -0.04
C VAL A 153 -16.93 11.37 0.99
N SER A 154 -16.47 12.43 1.64
CA SER A 154 -17.39 13.36 2.30
C SER A 154 -17.06 14.79 1.91
N ALA A 155 -17.40 15.11 0.66
CA ALA A 155 -17.80 16.47 0.34
C ALA A 155 -19.26 16.63 0.81
N PRO A 156 -19.56 17.56 1.73
CA PRO A 156 -20.95 17.95 1.94
C PRO A 156 -21.45 18.61 0.65
N GLY A 157 -22.61 18.13 0.18
CA GLY A 157 -23.41 18.82 -0.83
C GLY A 157 -24.04 20.09 -0.28
#